data_AF-A0A6F8YAV7-F1
#
_entry.id   AF-A0A6F8YAV7-F1
#
_cell.length_a   1.000
_cell.length_b   1.000
_cell.length_c   1.000
_cell.angle_alpha   90.00
_cell.angle_beta   90.00
_cell.angle_gamma   90.00
#
_symmetry.space_group_name_H-M   'P 1'
#
loop_
_entity.id
_entity.type
_entity.pdbx_description
1 polymer ?
#
loop_
_entity_poly.entity_id
_entity_poly.type
_entity_poly.pdbx_seq_one_letter_code
_entity_poly.pdbx_strand_id
1 'polypeptide(L)'
;MAGGLSTLLVLLIGGTAVAILTMRRGLRRRRLEVGPPAERVAGAWLEVSDALRLAGRPAGSHLDATEVAAHAHVAAEGRRATALRQAAPPIDELAELVNHATFAPFATDEAQARRAGAQAVAYATDLRARRSWWRRVLWSLHPGPLRWHRRR
;
A
#
# COMPACT_ATOMS: atom_id res chain seq x y z
N MET A 1 2.97 42.35 14.10
CA MET A 1 2.26 41.14 14.58
C MET A 1 2.25 39.99 13.55
N ALA A 2 3.29 39.81 12.73
CA ALA A 2 3.30 38.80 11.65
C ALA A 2 3.76 37.38 12.09
N GLY A 3 4.32 37.23 13.29
CA GLY A 3 4.86 35.94 13.76
C GLY A 3 3.78 34.90 14.10
N GLY A 4 2.65 35.32 14.66
CA GLY A 4 1.62 34.39 15.17
C GLY A 4 0.95 33.54 14.08
N LEU A 5 0.64 34.15 12.92
CA LEU A 5 -0.02 33.45 11.82
C LEU A 5 0.92 32.44 11.13
N SER A 6 2.21 32.80 10.99
CA SER A 6 3.22 31.92 10.42
C SER A 6 3.49 30.70 11.32
N THR A 7 3.64 30.92 12.63
CA THR A 7 3.81 29.83 13.60
C THR A 7 2.60 28.90 13.65
N LEU A 8 1.37 29.46 13.67
CA LEU A 8 0.15 28.67 13.65
C LEU A 8 0.04 27.79 12.39
N LEU A 9 0.38 28.34 11.22
CA LEU A 9 0.34 27.60 9.96
C LEU A 9 1.34 26.43 9.95
N VAL A 10 2.57 26.66 10.43
CA VAL A 10 3.59 25.62 10.54
C VAL A 10 3.15 24.50 11.49
N LEU A 11 2.57 24.86 12.65
CA LEU A 11 2.03 23.89 13.60
C LEU A 11 0.88 23.08 13.00
N LEU A 12 0.00 23.73 12.23
CA LEU A 12 -1.14 23.07 11.60
C LEU A 12 -0.69 22.09 10.51
N ILE A 13 0.25 22.49 9.65
CA ILE A 13 0.82 21.61 8.60
C ILE A 13 1.57 20.44 9.25
N GLY A 14 2.44 20.73 10.23
CA GLY A 14 3.20 19.72 10.95
C GLY A 14 2.31 18.74 11.70
N GLY A 15 1.32 19.25 12.43
CA GLY A 15 0.33 18.43 13.16
C GLY A 15 -0.50 17.56 12.23
N THR A 16 -0.95 18.10 11.09
CA THR A 16 -1.68 17.32 10.08
C THR A 16 -0.80 16.23 9.48
N ALA A 17 0.46 16.53 9.16
CA ALA A 17 1.40 15.56 8.65
C ALA A 17 1.64 14.41 9.65
N VAL A 18 1.88 14.74 10.92
CA VAL A 18 2.04 13.76 12.00
C VAL A 18 0.78 12.90 12.15
N ALA A 19 -0.41 13.51 12.17
CA ALA A 19 -1.67 12.79 12.27
C ALA A 19 -1.87 11.80 11.11
N ILE A 20 -1.58 12.20 9.87
CA ILE A 20 -1.68 11.30 8.71
C ILE A 20 -0.69 10.14 8.86
N LEU A 21 0.54 10.39 9.26
CA LEU A 21 1.55 9.34 9.44
C LEU A 21 1.16 8.34 10.54
N THR A 22 0.64 8.82 11.67
CA THR A 22 0.20 7.94 12.77
C THR A 22 -1.03 7.12 12.38
N MET A 23 -2.03 7.74 11.75
CA MET A 23 -3.22 7.06 11.26
C MET A 23 -2.88 6.01 10.20
N ARG A 24 -1.96 6.31 9.27
CA ARG A 24 -1.51 5.34 8.27
C ARG A 24 -0.75 4.17 8.87
N ARG A 25 0.09 4.43 9.87
CA ARG A 25 0.76 3.36 10.62
C ARG A 25 -0.25 2.49 11.36
N GLY A 26 -1.26 3.10 11.98
CA GLY A 26 -2.36 2.39 12.63
C GLY A 26 -3.21 1.56 11.67
N LEU A 27 -3.54 2.11 10.49
CA LEU A 27 -4.25 1.39 9.43
C LEU A 27 -3.47 0.16 8.97
N ARG A 28 -2.17 0.31 8.69
CA ARG A 28 -1.32 -0.81 8.27
C ARG A 28 -1.24 -1.89 9.34
N ARG A 29 -1.03 -1.51 10.61
CA ARG A 29 -1.06 -2.47 11.72
C ARG A 29 -2.39 -3.21 11.81
N ARG A 30 -3.51 -2.48 11.75
CA ARG A 30 -4.84 -3.10 11.74
C ARG A 30 -5.02 -4.09 10.59
N ARG A 31 -4.53 -3.76 9.39
CA ARG A 31 -4.63 -4.64 8.21
C ARG A 31 -3.74 -5.87 8.26
N LEU A 32 -2.54 -5.76 8.82
CA LEU A 32 -1.51 -6.79 8.67
C LEU A 32 -1.25 -7.58 9.96
N GLU A 33 -1.65 -7.06 11.11
CA GLU A 33 -1.33 -7.64 12.42
C GLU A 33 -2.58 -8.02 13.22
N VAL A 34 -3.74 -7.41 12.94
CA VAL A 34 -4.98 -7.62 13.71
C VAL A 34 -5.99 -8.42 12.90
N GLY A 35 -6.66 -9.36 13.57
CA GLY A 35 -7.74 -10.19 12.99
C GLY A 35 -7.27 -11.57 12.51
N PRO A 36 -8.21 -12.42 12.06
CA PRO A 36 -7.93 -13.73 11.48
C PRO A 36 -6.94 -13.68 10.30
N PRO A 37 -6.23 -14.79 10.01
CA PRO A 37 -5.27 -14.84 8.90
C PRO A 37 -5.83 -14.40 7.54
N ALA A 38 -7.02 -14.89 7.15
CA ALA A 38 -7.65 -14.52 5.88
C ALA A 38 -7.94 -13.01 5.76
N GLU A 39 -8.39 -12.37 6.85
CA GLU A 39 -8.61 -10.91 6.87
C GLU A 39 -7.30 -10.13 6.68
N ARG A 40 -6.19 -10.64 7.22
CA ARG A 40 -4.88 -10.00 7.06
C ARG A 40 -4.29 -10.18 5.67
N VAL A 41 -4.56 -11.31 5.02
CA VAL A 41 -4.26 -11.50 3.60
C VAL A 41 -5.04 -10.50 2.74
N ALA A 42 -6.35 -10.34 3.00
CA ALA A 42 -7.15 -9.30 2.36
C ALA A 42 -6.62 -7.89 2.66
N GLY A 43 -6.19 -7.64 3.90
CA GLY A 43 -5.54 -6.39 4.31
C GLY A 43 -4.24 -6.10 3.54
N ALA A 44 -3.44 -7.12 3.29
CA ALA A 44 -2.23 -7.03 2.47
C ALA A 44 -2.55 -6.67 1.01
N TRP A 45 -3.63 -7.25 0.46
CA TRP A 45 -4.12 -6.90 -0.88
C TRP A 45 -4.53 -5.43 -1.00
N LEU A 46 -5.21 -4.89 0.02
CA LEU A 46 -5.58 -3.48 0.06
C LEU A 46 -4.34 -2.57 0.09
N GLU A 47 -3.26 -2.98 0.75
CA GLU A 47 -2.00 -2.22 0.77
C GLU A 47 -1.36 -2.14 -0.62
N VAL A 48 -1.38 -3.24 -1.39
CA VAL A 48 -0.92 -3.24 -2.80
C VAL A 48 -1.82 -2.36 -3.68
N SER A 49 -3.14 -2.50 -3.54
CA SER A 49 -4.11 -1.68 -4.27
C SER A 49 -3.93 -0.18 -3.99
N ASP A 50 -3.66 0.17 -2.72
CA ASP A 50 -3.38 1.53 -2.31
C ASP A 50 -2.04 2.04 -2.88
N ALA A 51 -1.01 1.19 -2.90
CA ALA A 51 0.28 1.51 -3.52
C ALA A 51 0.14 1.76 -5.03
N LEU A 52 -0.63 0.94 -5.74
CA LEU A 52 -0.93 1.12 -7.17
C LEU A 52 -1.69 2.43 -7.43
N ARG A 53 -2.65 2.78 -6.58
CA ARG A 53 -3.35 4.08 -6.65
C ARG A 53 -2.43 5.26 -6.40
N LEU A 54 -1.59 5.20 -5.36
CA LEU A 54 -0.57 6.23 -5.08
C LEU A 54 0.48 6.30 -6.21
N ALA A 55 0.71 5.19 -6.90
CA ALA A 55 1.54 5.13 -8.07
C ALA A 55 0.89 5.79 -9.31
N GLY A 56 -0.40 6.10 -9.27
CA GLY A 56 -1.15 6.59 -10.43
C GLY A 56 -1.44 5.50 -11.46
N ARG A 57 -1.42 4.23 -11.04
CA ARG A 57 -1.68 3.04 -11.86
C ARG A 57 -2.72 2.14 -11.17
N PRO A 58 -3.90 2.66 -10.80
CA PRO A 58 -4.90 1.87 -10.07
C PRO A 58 -5.25 0.59 -10.83
N ALA A 59 -5.36 -0.53 -10.11
CA ALA A 59 -5.96 -1.74 -10.65
C ALA A 59 -7.47 -1.51 -10.91
N GLY A 60 -7.98 -2.04 -12.02
CA GLY A 60 -9.40 -2.02 -12.34
C GLY A 60 -10.20 -2.90 -11.37
N SER A 61 -11.46 -2.53 -11.09
CA SER A 61 -12.33 -3.30 -10.19
C SER A 61 -12.83 -4.62 -10.78
N HIS A 62 -12.68 -4.80 -12.09
CA HIS A 62 -13.05 -6.01 -12.82
C HIS A 62 -11.92 -7.05 -12.86
N LEU A 63 -10.70 -6.66 -12.44
CA LEU A 63 -9.55 -7.54 -12.51
C LEU A 63 -9.60 -8.54 -11.34
N ASP A 64 -9.34 -9.80 -11.66
CA ASP A 64 -9.09 -10.82 -10.63
C ASP A 64 -7.70 -10.64 -9.98
N ALA A 65 -7.40 -11.42 -8.94
CA ALA A 65 -6.15 -11.28 -8.20
C ALA A 65 -4.91 -11.51 -9.09
N THR A 66 -4.99 -12.46 -10.02
CA THR A 66 -3.89 -12.82 -10.93
C THR A 66 -3.69 -11.73 -11.98
N GLU A 67 -4.78 -11.19 -12.55
CA GLU A 67 -4.72 -10.08 -13.49
C GLU A 67 -4.17 -8.80 -12.85
N VAL A 68 -4.52 -8.54 -11.58
CA VAL A 68 -3.90 -7.44 -10.82
C VAL A 68 -2.41 -7.69 -10.57
N ALA A 69 -1.97 -8.93 -10.35
CA ALA A 69 -0.54 -9.25 -10.25
C ALA A 69 0.21 -8.95 -11.54
N ALA A 70 -0.33 -9.36 -12.69
CA ALA A 70 0.22 -9.03 -14.00
C ALA A 70 0.26 -7.51 -14.24
N HIS A 71 -0.82 -6.78 -13.93
CA HIS A 71 -0.85 -5.32 -14.03
C HIS A 71 0.16 -4.65 -13.10
N ALA A 72 0.35 -5.18 -11.89
CA ALA A 72 1.32 -4.69 -10.92
C ALA A 72 2.77 -4.87 -11.40
N HIS A 73 3.06 -5.96 -12.10
CA HIS A 73 4.36 -6.17 -12.74
C HIS A 73 4.65 -5.04 -13.76
N VAL A 74 3.72 -4.82 -14.69
CA VAL A 74 3.82 -3.75 -15.69
C VAL A 74 3.90 -2.36 -15.05
N ALA A 75 3.15 -2.13 -13.96
CA ALA A 75 3.17 -0.87 -13.24
C ALA A 75 4.53 -0.60 -12.54
N ALA A 76 5.22 -1.66 -12.11
CA ALA A 76 6.52 -1.55 -11.46
C ALA A 76 7.65 -1.24 -12.44
N GLU A 77 7.61 -1.78 -13.66
CA GLU A 77 8.67 -1.61 -14.67
C GLU A 77 8.89 -0.14 -15.07
N GLY A 78 7.81 0.63 -15.28
CA GLY A 78 7.88 2.07 -15.54
C GLY A 78 8.62 2.48 -16.83
N ARG A 79 8.43 3.73 -17.27
CA ARG A 79 8.93 4.24 -18.58
C ARG A 79 10.44 4.58 -18.65
N ARG A 80 11.21 4.36 -17.57
CA ARG A 80 12.65 4.67 -17.49
C ARG A 80 13.39 3.62 -16.67
N ALA A 81 13.47 2.41 -17.20
CA ALA A 81 14.43 1.41 -16.77
C ALA A 81 15.84 1.87 -17.18
N THR A 82 16.45 2.74 -16.37
CA THR A 82 17.91 2.87 -16.38
C THR A 82 18.46 1.52 -15.90
N ALA A 83 19.33 0.90 -16.71
CA ALA A 83 19.53 -0.53 -16.88
C ALA A 83 20.07 -1.37 -15.68
N LEU A 84 19.89 -0.96 -14.42
CA LEU A 84 20.39 -1.69 -13.24
C LEU A 84 19.39 -1.79 -12.08
N ARG A 85 18.14 -1.35 -12.25
CA ARG A 85 17.16 -1.39 -11.15
C ARG A 85 16.54 -2.79 -11.08
N GLN A 86 16.72 -3.48 -9.95
CA GLN A 86 16.10 -4.79 -9.71
C GLN A 86 14.59 -4.75 -10.00
N ALA A 87 14.07 -5.85 -10.55
CA ALA A 87 12.63 -6.04 -10.72
C ALA A 87 11.95 -5.88 -9.35
N ALA A 88 10.77 -5.26 -9.33
CA ALA A 88 10.00 -5.21 -8.09
C ALA A 88 9.70 -6.65 -7.64
N PRO A 89 9.61 -6.91 -6.33
CA PRO A 89 9.19 -8.21 -5.84
C PRO A 89 7.88 -8.62 -6.53
N PRO A 90 7.80 -9.81 -7.16
CA PRO A 90 6.56 -10.28 -7.75
C PRO A 90 5.47 -10.33 -6.67
N ILE A 91 4.21 -10.12 -7.06
CA ILE A 91 3.06 -10.22 -6.16
C ILE A 91 2.17 -11.43 -6.48
N ASP A 92 2.66 -12.36 -7.30
CA ASP A 92 1.93 -13.55 -7.75
C ASP A 92 1.57 -14.48 -6.58
N GLU A 93 2.53 -14.75 -5.67
CA GLU A 93 2.25 -15.50 -4.43
C GLU A 93 1.17 -14.82 -3.59
N LEU A 94 1.19 -13.48 -3.49
CA LEU A 94 0.14 -12.75 -2.79
C LEU A 94 -1.22 -12.91 -3.48
N ALA A 95 -1.28 -12.89 -4.81
CA ALA A 95 -2.52 -13.11 -5.55
C ALA A 95 -3.08 -14.53 -5.32
N GLU A 96 -2.22 -15.55 -5.30
CA GLU A 96 -2.60 -16.91 -4.94
C GLU A 96 -3.14 -17.00 -3.52
N LEU A 97 -2.46 -16.36 -2.55
CA LEU A 97 -2.91 -16.31 -1.15
C LEU A 97 -4.25 -15.58 -1.01
N VAL A 98 -4.51 -14.53 -1.77
CA VAL A 98 -5.79 -13.81 -1.77
C VAL A 98 -6.91 -14.68 -2.32
N ASN A 99 -6.67 -15.39 -3.42
CA ASN A 99 -7.63 -16.36 -3.96
C ASN A 99 -7.90 -17.47 -2.94
N HIS A 100 -6.87 -18.04 -2.33
CA HIS A 100 -7.01 -19.05 -1.29
C HIS A 100 -7.80 -18.53 -0.08
N ALA A 101 -7.49 -17.35 0.44
CA ALA A 101 -8.21 -16.74 1.55
C ALA A 101 -9.67 -16.41 1.23
N THR A 102 -9.98 -16.12 -0.04
CA THR A 102 -11.34 -15.85 -0.51
C THR A 102 -12.18 -17.13 -0.57
N PHE A 103 -11.61 -18.23 -1.07
CA PHE A 103 -12.35 -19.49 -1.28
C PHE A 103 -12.23 -20.48 -0.11
N ALA A 104 -11.21 -20.36 0.73
CA ALA A 104 -10.93 -21.23 1.87
C ALA A 104 -10.44 -20.43 3.10
N PRO A 105 -11.23 -19.47 3.62
CA PRO A 105 -10.79 -18.55 4.67
C PRO A 105 -10.36 -19.25 5.97
N PHE A 106 -11.02 -20.36 6.32
CA PHE A 106 -10.71 -21.14 7.53
C PHE A 106 -9.45 -22.02 7.38
N ALA A 107 -8.96 -22.20 6.16
CA ALA A 107 -7.72 -22.94 5.87
C ALA A 107 -6.49 -22.02 5.76
N THR A 108 -6.68 -20.70 5.81
CA THR A 108 -5.57 -19.74 5.76
C THR A 108 -4.85 -19.68 7.10
N ASP A 109 -3.52 -19.85 7.08
CA ASP A 109 -2.72 -19.91 8.30
C ASP A 109 -1.94 -18.62 8.62
N GLU A 110 -1.36 -18.57 9.82
CA GLU A 110 -0.58 -17.44 10.33
C GLU A 110 0.67 -17.14 9.49
N ALA A 111 1.31 -18.17 8.93
CA ALA A 111 2.52 -18.01 8.15
C ALA A 111 2.21 -17.40 6.77
N GLN A 112 1.14 -17.85 6.13
CA GLN A 112 0.59 -17.28 4.91
C GLN A 112 0.23 -15.81 5.09
N ALA A 113 -0.49 -15.46 6.16
CA ALA A 113 -0.83 -14.07 6.46
C ALA A 113 0.41 -13.17 6.66
N ARG A 114 1.44 -13.67 7.36
CA ARG A 114 2.71 -12.93 7.52
C ARG A 114 3.46 -12.76 6.20
N ARG A 115 3.53 -13.79 5.36
CA ARG A 115 4.16 -13.71 4.02
C ARG A 115 3.45 -12.70 3.13
N ALA A 116 2.12 -12.77 3.07
CA ALA A 116 1.29 -11.81 2.33
C ALA A 116 1.58 -10.36 2.78
N GLY A 117 1.60 -10.11 4.08
CA GLY A 117 1.93 -8.79 4.63
C GLY A 117 3.34 -8.32 4.27
N ALA A 118 4.34 -9.19 4.36
CA ALA A 118 5.72 -8.86 4.01
C ALA A 118 5.87 -8.51 2.52
N GLN A 119 5.25 -9.29 1.64
CA GLN A 119 5.28 -9.08 0.19
C GLN A 119 4.59 -7.77 -0.20
N ALA A 120 3.42 -7.47 0.37
CA ALA A 120 2.71 -6.22 0.14
C ALA A 120 3.54 -4.99 0.56
N VAL A 121 4.19 -5.05 1.73
CA VAL A 121 5.05 -3.97 2.22
C VAL A 121 6.30 -3.81 1.36
N ALA A 122 6.93 -4.92 0.94
CA ALA A 122 8.10 -4.89 0.07
C ALA A 122 7.77 -4.26 -1.29
N TYR A 123 6.69 -4.69 -1.92
CA TYR A 123 6.21 -4.13 -3.19
C TYR A 123 5.88 -2.63 -3.08
N ALA A 124 5.14 -2.22 -2.06
CA ALA A 124 4.80 -0.80 -1.84
C ALA A 124 6.05 0.06 -1.58
N THR A 125 7.05 -0.49 -0.87
CA THR A 125 8.32 0.18 -0.58
C THR A 125 9.14 0.36 -1.86
N ASP A 126 9.21 -0.66 -2.71
CA ASP A 126 9.90 -0.58 -4.00
C ASP A 126 9.22 0.43 -4.94
N LEU A 127 7.90 0.38 -5.09
CA LEU A 127 7.14 1.36 -5.89
C LEU A 127 7.39 2.80 -5.44
N ARG A 128 7.49 3.01 -4.12
CA ARG A 128 7.81 4.30 -3.53
C ARG A 128 9.27 4.68 -3.80
N ALA A 129 10.22 3.74 -3.69
CA ALA A 129 11.65 4.00 -3.92
C ALA A 129 11.94 4.47 -5.35
N ARG A 130 11.16 4.01 -6.34
CA ARG A 130 11.21 4.45 -7.74
C ARG A 130 10.79 5.92 -7.97
N ARG A 131 10.28 6.61 -6.94
CA ARG A 131 9.75 7.98 -7.05
C ARG A 131 10.79 9.04 -6.70
N SER A 132 10.65 10.22 -7.31
CA SER A 132 11.38 11.41 -6.88
C SER A 132 11.10 11.71 -5.40
N TRP A 133 12.07 12.31 -4.72
CA TRP A 133 12.02 12.50 -3.27
C TRP A 133 10.77 13.29 -2.80
N TRP A 134 10.36 14.32 -3.55
CA TRP A 134 9.11 15.04 -3.28
C TRP A 134 7.86 14.15 -3.39
N ARG A 135 7.82 13.27 -4.40
CA ARG A 135 6.73 12.30 -4.56
C ARG A 135 6.73 11.24 -3.45
N ARG A 136 7.90 10.90 -2.89
CA ARG A 136 8.00 10.02 -1.70
C ARG A 136 7.44 10.69 -0.44
N VAL A 137 7.67 12.00 -0.27
CA VAL A 137 7.06 12.76 0.84
C VAL A 137 5.54 12.78 0.68
N LEU A 138 5.04 13.22 -0.48
CA LEU A 138 3.60 13.23 -0.78
C LEU A 138 2.97 11.84 -0.65
N TRP A 139 3.66 10.77 -1.07
CA TRP A 139 3.19 9.39 -0.88
C TRP A 139 2.88 9.10 0.58
N SER A 140 3.70 9.57 1.52
CA SER A 140 3.51 9.37 2.98
C SER A 140 2.31 10.14 3.50
N LEU A 141 2.20 11.40 3.07
CA LEU A 141 1.23 12.38 3.56
C LEU A 141 -0.10 12.33 2.81
N HIS A 142 -0.24 11.49 1.79
CA HIS A 142 -1.48 11.35 1.05
C HIS A 142 -2.56 10.68 1.93
N PRO A 143 -3.71 11.34 2.18
CA PRO A 143 -4.75 10.80 3.07
C PRO A 143 -5.63 9.73 2.40
N GLY A 144 -5.51 9.53 1.07
CA GLY A 144 -6.30 8.60 0.27
C GLY A 144 -6.48 7.19 0.86
N PRO A 145 -5.39 6.48 1.27
CA PRO A 145 -5.48 5.14 1.86
C PRO A 145 -6.43 5.04 3.08
N LEU A 146 -6.58 6.13 3.84
CA LEU A 146 -7.48 6.19 5.00
C LEU A 146 -8.97 6.27 4.61
N ARG A 147 -9.27 6.59 3.33
CA ARG A 147 -10.63 6.88 2.85
C ARG A 147 -11.12 5.92 1.78
N TRP A 148 -10.24 5.34 0.97
CA TRP A 148 -10.63 4.57 -0.22
C TRP A 148 -11.48 3.32 0.06
N HIS A 149 -11.34 2.71 1.24
CA HIS A 149 -12.01 1.45 1.59
C HIS A 149 -12.98 1.57 2.77
N ARG A 150 -13.36 2.81 3.15
CA ARG A 150 -14.33 3.06 4.22
C ARG A 150 -15.79 2.90 3.79
N ARG A 151 -16.05 2.68 2.50
CA ARG A 151 -17.39 2.65 1.88
C ARG A 151 -17.73 1.29 1.25
N ARG A 152 -17.18 0.20 1.76
CA ARG A 152 -17.54 -1.16 1.36
C ARG A 152 -18.22 -1.86 2.51
#